data_AF-A0A348AMW9-F1
#
_entry.id   AF-A0A348AMW9-F1
#
_cell.length_a   1.000
_cell.length_b   1.000
_cell.length_c   1.000
_cell.angle_alpha   90.00
_cell.angle_beta   90.00
_cell.angle_gamma   90.00
#
_symmetry.space_group_name_H-M   'P 1'
#
loop_
_entity.id
_entity.type
_entity.pdbx_description
1 polymer ?
#
loop_
_entity_poly.entity_id
_entity_poly.type
_entity_poly.pdbx_seq_one_letter_code
_entity_poly.pdbx_strand_id
1 'polypeptide(L)'
;MKPKWIKILVLVLMISLLLPTVAHAEGEGNIDNGGGGMGSGSSENYWNVGDEGVRITVVRASDRAIVSTPVDFTNKTPPGTIIHFGKVSKLQYNNGASLTPHVNGYTYYNPGETIPRIISSGSGQASIDEIKRYFCSEYIVMRIADVTGMNYDVLTNGQYKLLLEPIAYLTFGGTKYAMTAMEAALFDQQLGGGLRSKMVSLSHKNLPLAMFLETPDLGYPAWNGSTTTAASNTDIISSLGLGIVRFNGAQADPPEASTVDYEYRVNTEVITSVTVRGGQADPDHPVTVRFTIGGQTYTVSGVYYPSGDSQLVWVHWTTPVIPQTMTIYVSVTGSGSASQGTITAKIVDLSGNDPPNPVADDRNNSYTKPSVPSKAQNTSASWGIWRPWWHANWVWISTGEDTGYWVDEGWWEFDWISYSASLSATMSIVPDAKNPTASGKSMKSGYGINQTTTANVSTNQSSAVTDAQTAVTYFPEFQYKTYWRLLEQTQSGYNAKFEFASNKYSTYKRRTHFTPIWFPDGSYTAYTWLIDCWTPAGMLSANLTDSVAIQGNLWSDWHIAPVKP
;
A
#
# COMPACT_ATOMS: atom_id res chain seq x y z
N MET A 1 -9.06 -27.73 62.30
CA MET A 1 -7.88 -27.00 61.79
C MET A 1 -7.98 -25.54 62.21
N LYS A 2 -6.93 -25.00 62.86
CA LYS A 2 -7.00 -23.75 63.64
C LYS A 2 -7.06 -22.48 62.76
N PRO A 3 -7.83 -21.44 63.11
CA PRO A 3 -8.01 -20.20 62.33
C PRO A 3 -6.73 -19.37 62.13
N LYS A 4 -5.62 -19.73 62.80
CA LYS A 4 -4.30 -19.12 62.60
C LYS A 4 -3.66 -19.50 61.26
N TRP A 5 -3.95 -20.70 60.72
CA TRP A 5 -3.37 -21.17 59.46
C TRP A 5 -4.03 -20.53 58.25
N ILE A 6 -5.33 -20.23 58.32
CA ILE A 6 -6.07 -19.52 57.27
C ILE A 6 -5.56 -18.08 57.13
N LYS A 7 -5.26 -17.39 58.25
CA LYS A 7 -4.72 -16.02 58.21
C LYS A 7 -3.32 -15.94 57.59
N ILE A 8 -2.47 -16.94 57.85
CA ILE A 8 -1.14 -17.03 57.23
C ILE A 8 -1.27 -17.35 55.73
N LEU A 9 -2.17 -18.25 55.35
CA LEU A 9 -2.41 -18.59 53.95
C LEU A 9 -2.94 -17.39 53.15
N VAL A 10 -3.87 -16.61 53.71
CA VAL A 10 -4.41 -15.39 53.08
C VAL A 10 -3.34 -14.29 52.98
N LEU A 11 -2.47 -14.15 53.99
CA LEU A 11 -1.38 -13.18 53.95
C LEU A 11 -0.31 -13.55 52.91
N VAL A 12 0.02 -14.84 52.77
CA VAL A 12 0.93 -15.33 51.72
C VAL A 12 0.31 -15.15 50.34
N LEU A 13 -1.00 -15.38 50.18
CA LEU A 13 -1.71 -15.15 48.91
C LEU A 13 -1.77 -13.67 48.52
N MET A 14 -1.97 -12.76 49.49
CA MET A 14 -1.93 -11.32 49.24
C MET A 14 -0.52 -10.82 48.93
N ILE A 15 0.52 -11.36 49.58
CA ILE A 15 1.91 -11.00 49.27
C ILE A 15 2.33 -11.52 47.89
N SER A 16 1.83 -12.68 47.44
CA SER A 16 2.04 -13.15 46.06
C SER A 16 1.32 -12.32 44.99
N LEU A 17 0.26 -11.59 45.36
CA LEU A 17 -0.46 -10.65 44.48
C LEU A 17 0.15 -9.24 44.48
N LEU A 18 1.10 -8.96 45.39
CA LEU A 18 1.83 -7.69 45.50
C LEU A 18 3.24 -7.77 44.90
N LEU A 19 3.64 -8.92 44.36
CA LEU A 19 4.81 -9.02 43.50
C LEU A 19 4.46 -8.38 42.16
N PRO A 20 5.14 -7.30 41.71
CA PRO A 20 4.94 -6.80 40.37
C PRO A 20 5.23 -7.93 39.39
N THR A 21 4.25 -8.28 38.56
CA THR A 21 4.52 -9.04 37.35
C THR A 21 5.40 -8.15 36.49
N VAL A 22 6.70 -8.39 36.51
CA VAL A 22 7.61 -7.81 35.53
C VAL A 22 7.23 -8.47 34.22
N ALA A 23 6.36 -7.81 33.45
CA ALA A 23 6.11 -8.19 32.07
C ALA A 23 7.39 -7.87 31.32
N HIS A 24 8.26 -8.87 31.17
CA HIS A 24 9.41 -8.74 30.29
C HIS A 24 8.88 -8.54 28.86
N ALA A 25 9.02 -7.33 28.34
CA ALA A 25 8.76 -7.03 26.95
C ALA A 25 9.94 -7.55 26.12
N GLU A 26 9.91 -8.82 25.76
CA GLU A 26 10.76 -9.32 24.68
C GLU A 26 10.10 -8.92 23.35
N GLY A 27 10.69 -7.93 22.66
CA GLY A 27 10.29 -7.60 21.29
C GLY A 27 10.82 -8.64 20.31
N GLU A 28 10.01 -9.02 19.32
CA GLU A 28 10.44 -9.85 18.19
C GLU A 28 10.76 -8.94 17.00
N GLY A 29 12.02 -8.96 16.55
CA GLY A 29 12.46 -8.19 15.39
C GLY A 29 12.33 -8.99 14.09
N ASN A 30 11.39 -8.61 13.23
CA ASN A 30 11.25 -9.10 11.86
C ASN A 30 12.12 -8.22 10.93
N ILE A 31 13.43 -8.49 10.94
CA ILE A 31 14.46 -7.67 10.29
C ILE A 31 15.57 -8.61 9.80
N ASP A 32 16.05 -8.42 8.59
CA ASP A 32 17.26 -9.04 8.03
C ASP A 32 18.09 -7.98 7.29
N ASN A 33 19.36 -8.27 6.97
CA ASN A 33 20.28 -7.30 6.37
C ASN A 33 21.23 -7.88 5.30
N GLY A 34 21.88 -7.00 4.55
CA GLY A 34 22.80 -7.30 3.44
C GLY A 34 23.70 -6.10 3.08
N GLY A 35 24.29 -6.13 1.88
CA GLY A 35 25.14 -5.05 1.34
C GLY A 35 26.56 -5.50 0.97
N GLY A 36 27.46 -4.54 0.68
CA GLY A 36 28.83 -4.84 0.28
C GLY A 36 29.77 -3.62 0.23
N GLY A 37 30.89 -3.75 -0.52
CA GLY A 37 31.90 -2.69 -0.66
C GLY A 37 31.37 -1.39 -1.27
N MET A 38 32.01 -0.27 -0.91
CA MET A 38 31.74 1.06 -1.48
C MET A 38 32.51 1.23 -2.80
N GLY A 39 31.89 1.82 -3.83
CA GLY A 39 32.61 2.32 -5.01
C GLY A 39 33.44 3.58 -4.69
N SER A 40 34.12 4.14 -5.69
CA SER A 40 34.86 5.41 -5.56
C SER A 40 33.88 6.60 -5.58
N GLY A 41 33.76 7.32 -4.45
CA GLY A 41 33.02 8.59 -4.38
C GLY A 41 33.80 9.78 -4.96
N SER A 42 33.14 10.92 -5.17
CA SER A 42 33.77 12.20 -5.55
C SER A 42 33.69 13.22 -4.42
N SER A 43 34.38 14.37 -4.54
CA SER A 43 34.31 15.46 -3.56
C SER A 43 32.88 16.02 -3.37
N GLU A 44 32.01 15.81 -4.36
CA GLU A 44 30.62 16.30 -4.36
C GLU A 44 29.59 15.19 -4.10
N ASN A 45 29.99 13.91 -4.19
CA ASN A 45 29.10 12.76 -4.04
C ASN A 45 29.77 11.70 -3.17
N TYR A 46 29.49 11.71 -1.88
CA TYR A 46 30.11 10.80 -0.93
C TYR A 46 29.25 10.55 0.31
N TRP A 47 29.58 9.48 1.02
CA TRP A 47 29.03 9.17 2.33
C TRP A 47 30.16 8.69 3.23
N ASN A 48 30.18 9.19 4.46
CA ASN A 48 31.15 8.76 5.44
C ASN A 48 30.62 7.53 6.16
N VAL A 49 31.49 6.55 6.38
CA VAL A 49 31.08 5.32 7.05
C VAL A 49 30.52 5.62 8.44
N GLY A 50 29.30 5.14 8.69
CA GLY A 50 28.58 5.33 9.95
C GLY A 50 27.86 6.68 10.07
N ASP A 51 27.84 7.52 9.02
CA ASP A 51 26.94 8.68 8.96
C ASP A 51 25.51 8.18 8.71
N GLU A 52 24.90 7.61 9.74
CA GLU A 52 23.65 6.88 9.69
C GLU A 52 22.72 7.17 10.88
N GLY A 53 21.46 6.85 10.70
CA GLY A 53 20.43 6.90 11.73
C GLY A 53 19.30 5.92 11.42
N VAL A 54 18.26 5.93 12.24
CA VAL A 54 17.04 5.14 12.02
C VAL A 54 15.82 6.00 12.30
N ARG A 55 14.92 6.09 11.34
CA ARG A 55 13.58 6.65 11.53
C ARG A 55 12.69 5.58 12.14
N ILE A 56 11.95 5.97 13.17
CA ILE A 56 11.07 5.11 13.95
C ILE A 56 9.67 5.68 13.84
N THR A 57 8.74 4.85 13.39
CA THR A 57 7.33 5.18 13.26
C THR A 57 6.50 4.19 14.07
N VAL A 58 5.58 4.70 14.88
CA VAL A 58 4.65 3.84 15.62
C VAL A 58 3.42 3.60 14.77
N VAL A 59 3.10 2.33 14.57
CA VAL A 59 2.00 1.88 13.73
C VAL A 59 1.03 1.04 14.56
N ARG A 60 -0.27 1.34 14.48
CA ARG A 60 -1.31 0.48 15.06
C ARG A 60 -1.50 -0.75 14.18
N ALA A 61 -1.44 -1.93 14.78
CA ALA A 61 -1.46 -3.20 14.06
C ALA A 61 -2.77 -3.45 13.30
N SER A 62 -3.91 -3.02 13.86
CA SER A 62 -5.25 -3.35 13.35
C SER A 62 -5.61 -2.72 12.00
N ASP A 63 -5.14 -1.50 11.75
CA ASP A 63 -5.54 -0.66 10.61
C ASP A 63 -4.32 -0.02 9.90
N ARG A 64 -3.11 -0.33 10.36
CA ARG A 64 -1.84 0.24 9.86
C ARG A 64 -1.79 1.77 10.00
N ALA A 65 -2.59 2.35 10.89
CA ALA A 65 -2.59 3.78 11.13
C ALA A 65 -1.31 4.21 11.86
N ILE A 66 -0.74 5.32 11.43
CA ILE A 66 0.39 5.95 12.11
C ILE A 66 -0.17 6.80 13.24
N VAL A 67 0.29 6.53 14.46
CA VAL A 67 -0.29 7.12 15.68
C VAL A 67 0.59 8.17 16.35
N SER A 68 1.81 8.36 15.84
CA SER A 68 2.73 9.42 16.26
C SER A 68 3.49 9.98 15.05
N THR A 69 4.00 11.20 15.17
CA THR A 69 4.97 11.72 14.20
C THR A 69 6.23 10.85 14.24
N PRO A 70 6.78 10.43 13.08
CA PRO A 70 8.05 9.70 13.03
C PRO A 70 9.19 10.48 13.70
N VAL A 71 10.06 9.75 14.40
CA VAL A 71 11.24 10.31 15.08
C VAL A 71 12.50 9.68 14.50
N ASP A 72 13.60 10.44 14.43
CA ASP A 72 14.88 9.92 13.91
C ASP A 72 15.88 9.78 15.06
N PHE A 73 16.45 8.60 15.22
CA PHE A 73 17.52 8.30 16.16
C PHE A 73 18.87 8.28 15.43
N THR A 74 19.90 8.90 16.00
CA THR A 74 21.27 8.81 15.47
C THR A 74 22.33 8.97 16.55
N ASN A 75 23.48 8.32 16.34
CA ASN A 75 24.71 8.55 17.10
C ASN A 75 25.48 9.81 16.64
N LYS A 76 25.04 10.45 15.55
CA LYS A 76 25.71 11.60 14.94
C LYS A 76 25.11 12.92 15.40
N THR A 77 25.74 13.99 14.94
CA THR A 77 25.24 15.36 15.07
C THR A 77 25.07 15.95 13.67
N PRO A 78 24.05 15.52 12.90
CA PRO A 78 23.79 16.10 11.58
C PRO A 78 23.62 17.62 11.72
N PRO A 79 24.18 18.42 10.79
CA PRO A 79 24.02 19.86 10.87
C PRO A 79 22.54 20.21 10.68
N GLY A 80 22.06 21.21 11.44
CA GLY A 80 20.67 21.66 11.31
C GLY A 80 20.32 22.18 9.92
N THR A 81 21.32 22.43 9.05
CA THR A 81 21.20 22.86 7.65
C THR A 81 21.09 21.73 6.64
N ILE A 82 21.13 20.47 7.09
CA ILE A 82 20.98 19.30 6.22
C ILE A 82 19.61 19.33 5.52
N ILE A 83 19.57 18.97 4.24
CA ILE A 83 18.31 18.80 3.51
C ILE A 83 17.68 17.47 3.93
N HIS A 84 16.39 17.46 4.18
CA HIS A 84 15.65 16.24 4.52
C HIS A 84 14.25 16.27 3.92
N PHE A 85 13.55 15.14 3.90
CA PHE A 85 12.22 15.03 3.28
C PHE A 85 11.07 15.00 4.30
N GLY A 86 11.27 15.71 5.42
CA GLY A 86 10.33 15.75 6.53
C GLY A 86 10.44 14.53 7.45
N LYS A 87 9.40 14.31 8.26
CA LYS A 87 9.21 13.13 9.12
C LYS A 87 8.09 12.28 8.53
N VAL A 88 8.30 11.81 7.32
CA VAL A 88 7.31 11.03 6.56
C VAL A 88 7.82 9.59 6.49
N SER A 89 6.99 8.65 6.89
CA SER A 89 7.33 7.23 6.89
C SER A 89 7.03 6.57 5.54
N LYS A 90 7.63 5.41 5.29
CA LYS A 90 7.32 4.55 4.13
C LYS A 90 5.82 4.31 3.93
N LEU A 91 5.07 4.10 5.01
CA LEU A 91 3.61 3.91 4.96
C LEU A 91 2.86 5.17 4.49
N GLN A 92 3.33 6.37 4.85
CA GLN A 92 2.72 7.62 4.38
C GLN A 92 2.98 7.86 2.90
N TYR A 93 4.21 7.59 2.44
CA TYR A 93 4.54 7.70 1.02
C TYR A 93 3.69 6.73 0.18
N ASN A 94 3.52 5.49 0.62
CA ASN A 94 2.64 4.53 -0.05
C ASN A 94 1.16 4.94 -0.04
N ASN A 95 0.75 5.79 0.92
CA ASN A 95 -0.58 6.38 0.98
C ASN A 95 -0.67 7.76 0.27
N GLY A 96 0.28 8.07 -0.63
CA GLY A 96 0.22 9.24 -1.51
C GLY A 96 0.88 10.51 -0.98
N ALA A 97 1.64 10.45 0.12
CA ALA A 97 2.44 11.60 0.55
C ALA A 97 3.48 11.97 -0.53
N SER A 98 3.61 13.25 -0.84
CA SER A 98 4.58 13.73 -1.83
C SER A 98 5.96 13.91 -1.23
N LEU A 99 7.02 13.56 -1.97
CA LEU A 99 8.40 13.83 -1.59
C LEU A 99 8.68 15.33 -1.69
N THR A 100 8.86 16.00 -0.54
CA THR A 100 9.09 17.45 -0.46
C THR A 100 10.40 17.74 0.27
N PRO A 101 11.38 18.41 -0.36
CA PRO A 101 12.61 18.77 0.32
C PRO A 101 12.39 19.92 1.30
N HIS A 102 12.94 19.77 2.50
CA HIS A 102 13.02 20.80 3.52
C HIS A 102 14.47 21.21 3.70
N VAL A 103 14.71 22.52 3.65
CA VAL A 103 16.02 23.12 3.90
C VAL A 103 16.03 23.66 5.32
N ASN A 104 17.01 23.20 6.10
CA ASN A 104 17.14 23.45 7.52
C ASN A 104 16.06 22.79 8.40
N GLY A 105 16.27 22.79 9.72
CA GLY A 105 15.28 22.37 10.70
C GLY A 105 15.22 20.87 10.94
N TYR A 106 16.24 20.11 10.51
CA TYR A 106 16.32 18.69 10.80
C TYR A 106 16.49 18.45 12.30
N THR A 107 15.53 17.72 12.88
CA THR A 107 15.55 17.31 14.29
C THR A 107 15.86 15.82 14.41
N TYR A 108 16.53 15.44 15.49
CA TYR A 108 16.86 14.05 15.80
C TYR A 108 17.02 13.87 17.30
N TYR A 109 17.01 12.62 17.76
CA TYR A 109 17.27 12.27 19.15
C TYR A 109 18.54 11.42 19.26
N ASN A 110 19.33 11.68 20.30
CA ASN A 110 20.39 10.77 20.73
C ASN A 110 19.81 9.83 21.82
N PRO A 111 19.75 8.50 21.57
CA PRO A 111 19.09 7.55 22.46
C PRO A 111 19.82 7.26 23.78
N GLY A 112 21.04 7.78 23.98
CA GLY A 112 21.84 7.57 25.20
C GLY A 112 22.58 6.23 25.24
N GLU A 113 21.98 5.17 24.71
CA GLU A 113 22.69 3.94 24.32
C GLU A 113 23.11 4.05 22.85
N THR A 114 24.30 3.56 22.51
CA THR A 114 24.83 3.72 21.14
C THR A 114 24.09 2.79 20.19
N ILE A 115 23.48 3.34 19.14
CA ILE A 115 22.82 2.55 18.09
C ILE A 115 23.89 1.66 17.43
N PRO A 116 23.64 0.36 17.22
CA PRO A 116 24.56 -0.49 16.47
C PRO A 116 24.71 0.00 15.04
N ARG A 117 25.74 -0.47 14.36
CA ARG A 117 25.91 -0.18 12.93
C ARG A 117 24.71 -0.73 12.16
N ILE A 118 24.12 0.10 11.31
CA ILE A 118 22.92 -0.26 10.53
C ILE A 118 23.29 -0.57 9.07
N ILE A 119 24.08 0.30 8.45
CA ILE A 119 24.49 0.24 7.05
C ILE A 119 25.88 -0.39 6.96
N SER A 120 25.94 -1.55 6.30
CA SER A 120 27.19 -2.25 5.99
C SER A 120 28.06 -1.47 4.99
N SER A 121 29.38 -1.60 5.12
CA SER A 121 30.36 -1.01 4.21
C SER A 121 31.61 -1.89 4.10
N GLY A 122 32.50 -1.60 3.14
CA GLY A 122 33.77 -2.33 3.00
C GLY A 122 34.69 -2.26 4.23
N SER A 123 34.46 -1.31 5.14
CA SER A 123 35.25 -1.13 6.38
C SER A 123 34.57 -1.66 7.65
N GLY A 124 33.38 -2.24 7.54
CA GLY A 124 32.64 -2.81 8.66
C GLY A 124 31.23 -3.25 8.26
N GLN A 125 30.81 -4.43 8.72
CA GLN A 125 29.50 -5.02 8.46
C GLN A 125 28.54 -4.76 9.62
N ALA A 126 27.26 -4.55 9.31
CA ALA A 126 26.19 -4.48 10.30
C ALA A 126 25.82 -5.89 10.80
N SER A 127 25.56 -6.04 12.09
CA SER A 127 25.08 -7.31 12.66
C SER A 127 23.58 -7.25 12.89
N ILE A 128 22.84 -8.12 12.22
CA ILE A 128 21.38 -8.17 12.39
C ILE A 128 20.99 -8.52 13.82
N ASP A 129 21.73 -9.40 14.49
CA ASP A 129 21.49 -9.78 15.88
C ASP A 129 21.66 -8.57 16.81
N GLU A 130 22.64 -7.71 16.55
CA GLU A 130 22.83 -6.48 17.33
C GLU A 130 21.71 -5.47 17.09
N ILE A 131 21.24 -5.32 15.84
CA ILE A 131 20.11 -4.46 15.48
C ILE A 131 18.84 -4.92 16.17
N LYS A 132 18.51 -6.22 16.07
CA LYS A 132 17.36 -6.83 16.76
C LYS A 132 17.49 -6.63 18.26
N ARG A 133 18.64 -6.97 18.85
CA ARG A 133 18.88 -6.80 20.30
C ARG A 133 18.69 -5.36 20.77
N TYR A 134 19.16 -4.39 19.99
CA TYR A 134 19.04 -2.98 20.35
C TYR A 134 17.59 -2.50 20.31
N PHE A 135 16.90 -2.67 19.18
CA PHE A 135 15.53 -2.14 19.01
C PHE A 135 14.45 -2.97 19.72
N CYS A 136 14.75 -4.20 20.11
CA CYS A 136 13.89 -5.01 20.97
C CYS A 136 14.21 -4.86 22.47
N SER A 137 15.25 -4.09 22.84
CA SER A 137 15.58 -3.90 24.25
C SER A 137 14.56 -3.01 24.95
N GLU A 138 14.20 -3.39 26.18
CA GLU A 138 13.26 -2.66 27.02
C GLU A 138 13.64 -1.18 27.17
N TYR A 139 14.91 -0.89 27.44
CA TYR A 139 15.41 0.47 27.60
C TYR A 139 15.19 1.33 26.35
N ILE A 140 15.50 0.81 25.16
CA ILE A 140 15.30 1.54 23.90
C ILE A 140 13.82 1.73 23.61
N VAL A 141 12.98 0.72 23.87
CA VAL A 141 11.53 0.82 23.68
C VAL A 141 10.91 1.85 24.64
N MET A 142 11.36 1.90 25.90
CA MET A 142 10.99 2.97 26.84
C MET A 142 11.39 4.34 26.32
N ARG A 143 12.60 4.48 25.77
CA ARG A 143 13.06 5.75 25.20
C ARG A 143 12.24 6.15 23.98
N ILE A 144 11.85 5.20 23.14
CA ILE A 144 10.96 5.43 21.98
C ILE A 144 9.58 5.88 22.46
N ALA A 145 9.02 5.24 23.48
CA ALA A 145 7.75 5.65 24.07
C ALA A 145 7.79 7.10 24.57
N ASP A 146 8.84 7.46 25.32
CA ASP A 146 9.06 8.82 25.85
C ASP A 146 9.12 9.88 24.74
N VAL A 147 10.00 9.71 23.75
CA VAL A 147 10.18 10.71 22.67
C VAL A 147 9.00 10.79 21.70
N THR A 148 8.21 9.72 21.58
CA THR A 148 6.98 9.72 20.77
C THR A 148 5.75 10.21 21.55
N GLY A 149 5.88 10.42 22.86
CA GLY A 149 4.79 10.82 23.74
C GLY A 149 3.78 9.70 24.01
N MET A 150 4.13 8.44 23.74
CA MET A 150 3.27 7.30 24.01
C MET A 150 3.56 6.69 25.37
N ASN A 151 2.53 6.11 25.98
CA ASN A 151 2.70 5.29 27.15
C ASN A 151 3.38 3.96 26.78
N TYR A 152 4.41 3.58 27.52
CA TYR A 152 5.18 2.35 27.30
C TYR A 152 4.31 1.10 27.32
N ASP A 153 3.45 0.94 28.32
CA ASP A 153 2.57 -0.23 28.44
C ASP A 153 1.56 -0.30 27.29
N VAL A 154 1.14 0.86 26.76
CA VAL A 154 0.28 0.91 25.57
C VAL A 154 1.05 0.52 24.31
N LEU A 155 2.29 1.00 24.14
CA LEU A 155 3.14 0.65 23.00
C LEU A 155 3.42 -0.86 22.93
N THR A 156 3.65 -1.50 24.09
CA THR A 156 4.07 -2.90 24.17
C THR A 156 2.95 -3.91 24.37
N ASN A 157 1.67 -3.49 24.43
CA ASN A 157 0.52 -4.38 24.65
C ASN A 157 0.13 -5.28 23.45
N GLY A 158 0.93 -5.27 22.39
CA GLY A 158 0.69 -6.05 21.18
C GLY A 158 -0.25 -5.42 20.14
N GLN A 159 -0.85 -4.26 20.42
CA GLN A 159 -1.70 -3.54 19.46
C GLN A 159 -0.93 -2.56 18.57
N TYR A 160 0.36 -2.37 18.83
CA TYR A 160 1.24 -1.47 18.10
C TYR A 160 2.52 -2.19 17.67
N LYS A 161 3.12 -1.70 16.58
CA LYS A 161 4.39 -2.15 16.02
C LYS A 161 5.30 -0.94 15.81
N LEU A 162 6.61 -1.14 15.84
CA LEU A 162 7.57 -0.14 15.39
C LEU A 162 7.99 -0.44 13.96
N LEU A 163 7.82 0.54 13.07
CA LEU A 163 8.42 0.55 11.74
C LEU A 163 9.75 1.29 11.82
N LEU A 164 10.83 0.60 11.46
CA LEU A 164 12.20 1.11 11.45
C LEU A 164 12.64 1.34 10.01
N GLU A 165 13.19 2.50 9.71
CA GLU A 165 13.69 2.84 8.37
C GLU A 165 15.13 3.37 8.51
N PRO A 166 16.16 2.70 7.92
CA PRO A 166 17.53 3.20 7.95
C PRO A 166 17.61 4.58 7.28
N ILE A 167 18.44 5.47 7.83
CA ILE A 167 18.74 6.81 7.28
C ILE A 167 20.23 6.88 6.93
N ALA A 168 20.56 7.37 5.75
CA ALA A 168 21.91 7.80 5.41
C ALA A 168 22.03 9.33 5.44
N TYR A 169 23.09 9.84 6.08
CA TYR A 169 23.50 11.24 5.98
C TYR A 169 24.60 11.39 4.93
N LEU A 170 24.20 11.58 3.67
CA LEU A 170 25.10 11.59 2.52
C LEU A 170 25.28 12.99 1.93
N THR A 171 26.34 13.19 1.15
CA THR A 171 26.54 14.40 0.34
C THR A 171 26.31 14.04 -1.13
N PHE A 172 25.45 14.78 -1.81
CA PHE A 172 25.13 14.64 -3.23
C PHE A 172 25.09 16.02 -3.88
N GLY A 173 25.78 16.20 -5.02
CA GLY A 173 25.92 17.51 -5.66
C GLY A 173 26.50 18.59 -4.71
N GLY A 174 27.41 18.21 -3.81
CA GLY A 174 28.02 19.10 -2.82
C GLY A 174 27.13 19.48 -1.64
N THR A 175 25.88 19.00 -1.59
CA THR A 175 24.92 19.32 -0.53
C THR A 175 24.64 18.10 0.35
N LYS A 176 24.51 18.29 1.66
CA LYS A 176 24.26 17.19 2.61
C LYS A 176 22.75 16.91 2.75
N TYR A 177 22.39 15.63 2.68
CA TYR A 177 21.03 15.12 2.77
C TYR A 177 20.89 14.07 3.87
N ALA A 178 19.75 14.07 4.55
CA ALA A 178 19.26 12.95 5.36
C ALA A 178 18.14 12.27 4.58
N MET A 179 18.32 11.00 4.23
CA MET A 179 17.29 10.25 3.49
C MET A 179 17.19 8.79 3.95
N THR A 180 15.96 8.29 4.04
CA THR A 180 15.69 6.85 4.10
C THR A 180 15.90 6.20 2.74
N ALA A 181 15.92 4.87 2.68
CA ALA A 181 15.94 4.17 1.40
C ALA A 181 14.73 4.52 0.51
N MET A 182 13.53 4.65 1.12
CA MET A 182 12.31 5.06 0.44
C MET A 182 12.46 6.45 -0.19
N GLU A 183 12.96 7.41 0.58
CA GLU A 183 13.19 8.78 0.12
C GLU A 183 14.27 8.83 -0.97
N ALA A 184 15.34 8.03 -0.85
CA ALA A 184 16.38 7.92 -1.86
C ALA A 184 15.83 7.42 -3.20
N ALA A 185 14.97 6.40 -3.19
CA ALA A 185 14.36 5.86 -4.40
C ALA A 185 13.38 6.86 -5.06
N LEU A 186 12.53 7.51 -4.27
CA LEU A 186 11.63 8.55 -4.78
C LEU A 186 12.41 9.76 -5.32
N PHE A 187 13.50 10.16 -4.66
CA PHE A 187 14.34 11.26 -5.11
C PHE A 187 15.07 10.90 -6.41
N ASP A 188 15.56 9.67 -6.54
CA ASP A 188 16.16 9.17 -7.77
C ASP A 188 15.17 9.15 -8.94
N GLN A 189 13.91 8.76 -8.69
CA GLN A 189 12.84 8.84 -9.69
C GLN A 189 12.60 10.29 -10.15
N GLN A 190 12.59 11.27 -9.24
CA GLN A 190 12.47 12.69 -9.59
C GLN A 190 13.66 13.22 -10.41
N LEU A 191 14.85 12.66 -10.17
CA LEU A 191 16.08 13.00 -10.90
C LEU A 191 16.31 12.20 -12.18
N GLY A 192 15.41 11.27 -12.54
CA GLY A 192 15.58 10.40 -13.70
C GLY A 192 16.81 9.49 -13.61
N GLY A 193 17.15 8.98 -12.43
CA GLY A 193 18.32 8.11 -12.20
C GLY A 193 19.60 8.83 -11.78
N GLY A 194 19.53 10.16 -11.58
CA GLY A 194 20.69 10.99 -11.25
C GLY A 194 21.39 10.59 -9.93
N LEU A 195 20.64 10.25 -8.88
CA LEU A 195 21.22 9.84 -7.60
C LEU A 195 21.90 8.47 -7.73
N ARG A 196 21.21 7.52 -8.35
CA ARG A 196 21.68 6.16 -8.59
C ARG A 196 22.97 6.17 -9.39
N SER A 197 23.02 6.93 -10.49
CA SER A 197 24.21 6.99 -11.37
C SER A 197 25.50 7.41 -10.66
N LYS A 198 25.39 8.15 -9.55
CA LYS A 198 26.55 8.66 -8.78
C LYS A 198 26.78 7.92 -7.47
N MET A 199 25.73 7.39 -6.86
CA MET A 199 25.78 6.85 -5.49
C MET A 199 25.13 5.48 -5.35
N VAL A 200 25.10 4.67 -6.42
CA VAL A 200 24.45 3.34 -6.45
C VAL A 200 24.86 2.43 -5.30
N SER A 201 26.15 2.39 -4.91
CA SER A 201 26.65 1.52 -3.84
C SER A 201 26.02 1.81 -2.47
N LEU A 202 25.61 3.06 -2.24
CA LEU A 202 24.91 3.44 -1.02
C LEU A 202 23.40 3.45 -1.25
N SER A 203 22.92 4.40 -2.07
CA SER A 203 21.50 4.74 -2.24
C SER A 203 20.64 3.56 -2.69
N HIS A 204 21.19 2.67 -3.50
CA HIS A 204 20.47 1.56 -4.13
C HIS A 204 21.00 0.19 -3.71
N LYS A 205 21.98 0.12 -2.80
CA LYS A 205 22.54 -1.15 -2.33
C LYS A 205 22.63 -1.18 -0.82
N ASN A 206 23.63 -0.52 -0.23
CA ASN A 206 23.89 -0.68 1.20
C ASN A 206 22.78 -0.08 2.09
N LEU A 207 22.19 1.05 1.72
CA LEU A 207 21.09 1.67 2.46
C LEU A 207 19.80 0.82 2.42
N PRO A 208 19.26 0.43 1.25
CA PRO A 208 18.04 -0.38 1.20
C PRO A 208 18.22 -1.80 1.76
N LEU A 209 19.42 -2.38 1.62
CA LEU A 209 19.70 -3.71 2.18
C LEU A 209 20.09 -3.67 3.67
N ALA A 210 20.16 -2.49 4.29
CA ALA A 210 20.49 -2.38 5.71
C ALA A 210 19.42 -2.98 6.63
N MET A 211 18.15 -2.93 6.20
CA MET A 211 17.02 -3.61 6.85
C MET A 211 15.98 -4.04 5.79
N PHE A 212 15.53 -5.30 5.84
CA PHE A 212 14.37 -5.81 5.11
C PHE A 212 13.63 -6.88 5.94
N LEU A 213 12.43 -7.30 5.52
CA LEU A 213 11.61 -8.21 6.32
C LEU A 213 11.93 -9.69 6.04
N GLU A 214 11.97 -10.51 7.10
CA GLU A 214 12.08 -11.98 7.03
C GLU A 214 10.72 -12.64 6.74
N THR A 215 9.65 -12.03 7.24
CA THR A 215 8.25 -12.42 7.03
C THR A 215 7.42 -11.22 6.59
N PRO A 216 6.39 -11.38 5.74
CA PRO A 216 5.51 -10.27 5.38
C PRO A 216 4.87 -9.62 6.62
N ASP A 217 4.79 -8.28 6.63
CA ASP A 217 4.17 -7.52 7.72
C ASP A 217 3.84 -6.08 7.28
N LEU A 218 2.81 -5.47 7.87
CA LEU A 218 2.31 -4.12 7.60
C LEU A 218 1.98 -3.87 6.11
N GLY A 219 1.73 -4.93 5.35
CA GLY A 219 1.47 -4.88 3.91
C GLY A 219 2.73 -4.84 3.04
N TYR A 220 3.91 -5.04 3.62
CA TYR A 220 5.18 -5.21 2.91
C TYR A 220 5.55 -6.69 2.85
N PRO A 221 6.00 -7.20 1.69
CA PRO A 221 6.44 -8.58 1.57
C PRO A 221 7.81 -8.79 2.25
N ALA A 222 8.12 -10.05 2.58
CA ALA A 222 9.48 -10.45 2.88
C ALA A 222 10.37 -10.32 1.63
N TRP A 223 11.65 -10.00 1.82
CA TRP A 223 12.59 -9.90 0.70
C TRP A 223 13.27 -11.24 0.42
N ASN A 224 13.05 -11.76 -0.79
CA ASN A 224 13.68 -12.98 -1.29
C ASN A 224 14.66 -12.72 -2.45
N GLY A 225 14.94 -11.45 -2.76
CA GLY A 225 15.85 -11.07 -3.82
C GLY A 225 17.30 -11.08 -3.35
N SER A 226 18.18 -10.49 -4.18
CA SER A 226 19.61 -10.42 -3.86
C SER A 226 19.87 -9.55 -2.63
N THR A 227 20.79 -10.00 -1.77
CA THR A 227 21.26 -9.27 -0.58
C THR A 227 22.64 -8.65 -0.78
N THR A 228 23.21 -8.75 -1.99
CA THR A 228 24.58 -8.31 -2.29
C THR A 228 24.71 -7.46 -3.54
N THR A 229 23.63 -7.26 -4.31
CA THR A 229 23.60 -6.42 -5.51
C THR A 229 22.75 -5.18 -5.29
N ALA A 230 22.89 -4.16 -6.15
CA ALA A 230 22.00 -3.00 -6.11
C ALA A 230 20.55 -3.42 -6.45
N ALA A 231 19.60 -2.86 -5.72
CA ALA A 231 18.15 -2.97 -5.91
C ALA A 231 17.62 -1.85 -6.80
N SER A 232 16.48 -2.07 -7.45
CA SER A 232 15.79 -1.05 -8.24
C SER A 232 14.95 -0.12 -7.36
N ASN A 233 14.55 1.04 -7.90
CA ASN A 233 13.60 1.93 -7.22
C ASN A 233 12.31 1.21 -6.81
N THR A 234 11.80 0.33 -7.68
CA THR A 234 10.60 -0.49 -7.43
C THR A 234 10.80 -1.46 -6.25
N ASP A 235 11.93 -2.15 -6.19
CA ASP A 235 12.24 -3.08 -5.10
C ASP A 235 12.41 -2.33 -3.78
N ILE A 236 13.07 -1.16 -3.83
CA ILE A 236 13.24 -0.30 -2.66
C ILE A 236 11.90 0.18 -2.14
N ILE A 237 11.03 0.70 -3.01
CA ILE A 237 9.72 1.21 -2.62
C ILE A 237 8.84 0.09 -2.07
N SER A 238 8.83 -1.09 -2.71
CA SER A 238 7.93 -2.19 -2.36
C SER A 238 8.38 -2.99 -1.13
N SER A 239 9.68 -3.19 -0.91
CA SER A 239 10.13 -4.31 -0.06
C SER A 239 11.40 -4.08 0.78
N LEU A 240 12.19 -3.03 0.50
CA LEU A 240 13.49 -2.83 1.16
C LEU A 240 13.56 -1.53 1.98
N GLY A 241 14.60 -1.44 2.81
CA GLY A 241 14.89 -0.31 3.67
C GLY A 241 13.91 -0.18 4.83
N LEU A 242 13.43 -1.31 5.36
CA LEU A 242 12.53 -1.35 6.50
C LEU A 242 12.77 -2.56 7.40
N GLY A 243 12.53 -2.39 8.70
CA GLY A 243 12.45 -3.45 9.69
C GLY A 243 11.22 -3.24 10.57
N ILE A 244 10.68 -4.33 11.14
CA ILE A 244 9.50 -4.23 12.02
C ILE A 244 9.78 -4.91 13.36
N VAL A 245 9.47 -4.20 14.46
CA VAL A 245 9.47 -4.77 15.82
C VAL A 245 8.04 -5.01 16.28
N ARG A 246 7.77 -6.24 16.71
CA ARG A 246 6.51 -6.70 17.32
C ARG A 246 6.68 -6.84 18.83
N PHE A 247 5.60 -6.68 19.59
CA PHE A 247 5.59 -6.85 21.05
C PHE A 247 4.65 -7.98 21.47
N ASN A 248 4.93 -8.60 22.62
CA ASN A 248 4.15 -9.72 23.16
C ASN A 248 2.63 -9.44 23.15
N GLY A 249 1.86 -10.35 22.54
CA GLY A 249 0.41 -10.19 22.31
C GLY A 249 0.04 -9.63 20.93
N ALA A 250 1.01 -9.14 20.15
CA ALA A 250 0.82 -8.87 18.73
C ALA A 250 0.71 -10.22 18.03
N GLN A 251 -0.48 -10.54 17.53
CA GLN A 251 -0.62 -11.67 16.62
C GLN A 251 0.28 -11.38 15.40
N ALA A 252 1.19 -12.28 15.07
CA ALA A 252 1.77 -12.30 13.73
C ALA A 252 0.58 -12.24 12.76
N ASP A 253 0.69 -11.45 11.69
CA ASP A 253 -0.33 -11.50 10.64
C ASP A 253 -0.53 -13.00 10.32
N PRO A 254 -1.79 -13.51 10.33
CA PRO A 254 -2.05 -14.94 10.18
C PRO A 254 -1.18 -15.48 9.04
N PRO A 255 -0.59 -16.69 9.15
CA PRO A 255 0.20 -17.24 8.07
C PRO A 255 -0.60 -17.08 6.79
N GLU A 256 -0.05 -16.31 5.84
CA GLU A 256 -0.78 -15.87 4.66
C GLU A 256 -1.48 -17.07 4.05
N ALA A 257 -2.81 -17.05 4.14
CA ALA A 257 -3.66 -18.07 3.55
C ALA A 257 -3.38 -18.03 2.06
N SER A 258 -2.51 -18.93 1.56
CA SER A 258 -2.14 -19.06 0.14
C SER A 258 -2.10 -17.70 -0.59
N THR A 259 -1.00 -16.96 -0.51
CA THR A 259 -0.85 -15.59 -1.03
C THR A 259 -1.64 -15.38 -2.33
N VAL A 260 -2.81 -14.77 -2.21
CA VAL A 260 -3.60 -14.35 -3.35
C VAL A 260 -2.95 -13.06 -3.83
N ASP A 261 -2.18 -13.14 -4.90
CA ASP A 261 -1.47 -12.00 -5.49
C ASP A 261 -2.45 -10.97 -6.06
N TYR A 262 -3.56 -11.47 -6.63
CA TYR A 262 -4.63 -10.63 -7.16
C TYR A 262 -6.00 -11.16 -6.77
N GLU A 263 -6.88 -10.27 -6.35
CA GLU A 263 -8.31 -10.54 -6.27
C GLU A 263 -9.04 -9.78 -7.37
N TYR A 264 -9.60 -10.50 -8.35
CA TYR A 264 -10.34 -9.93 -9.46
C TYR A 264 -11.82 -10.31 -9.42
N ARG A 265 -12.66 -9.62 -10.18
CA ARG A 265 -14.11 -9.86 -10.21
C ARG A 265 -14.46 -10.58 -11.49
N VAL A 266 -15.47 -11.45 -11.45
CA VAL A 266 -15.92 -12.18 -12.64
C VAL A 266 -16.25 -11.22 -13.79
N ASN A 267 -15.89 -11.62 -15.02
CA ASN A 267 -16.24 -10.89 -16.25
C ASN A 267 -15.79 -9.41 -16.28
N THR A 268 -14.59 -9.14 -15.78
CA THR A 268 -13.94 -7.82 -15.83
C THR A 268 -12.64 -7.86 -16.62
N GLU A 269 -12.30 -6.74 -17.26
CA GLU A 269 -10.98 -6.46 -17.82
C GLU A 269 -10.00 -6.16 -16.69
N VAL A 270 -8.82 -6.77 -16.73
CA VAL A 270 -7.82 -6.67 -15.65
C VAL A 270 -6.41 -6.56 -16.21
N ILE A 271 -5.51 -6.00 -15.40
CA ILE A 271 -4.08 -5.92 -15.70
C ILE A 271 -3.31 -6.71 -14.64
N THR A 272 -2.61 -7.75 -15.09
CA THR A 272 -1.69 -8.54 -14.27
C THR A 272 -0.26 -8.14 -14.63
N SER A 273 0.59 -7.91 -13.64
CA SER A 273 1.98 -7.47 -13.85
C SER A 273 3.00 -8.27 -13.04
N VAL A 274 4.24 -8.25 -13.53
CA VAL A 274 5.43 -8.71 -12.82
C VAL A 274 6.56 -7.73 -13.03
N THR A 275 7.50 -7.69 -12.10
CA THR A 275 8.76 -6.98 -12.32
C THR A 275 9.77 -7.96 -12.90
N VAL A 276 10.47 -7.57 -13.96
CA VAL A 276 11.55 -8.36 -14.57
C VAL A 276 12.88 -7.65 -14.36
N ARG A 277 13.91 -8.40 -13.96
CA ARG A 277 15.23 -7.88 -13.60
C ARG A 277 16.32 -8.88 -14.00
N GLY A 278 17.55 -8.40 -14.13
CA GLY A 278 18.69 -9.20 -14.57
C GLY A 278 19.89 -8.35 -14.95
N GLY A 279 20.71 -8.86 -15.89
CA GLY A 279 21.68 -8.03 -16.60
C GLY A 279 21.00 -7.00 -17.50
N GLN A 280 21.76 -6.17 -18.19
CA GLN A 280 21.20 -5.24 -19.17
C GLN A 280 20.34 -5.99 -20.20
N ALA A 281 19.16 -5.44 -20.49
CA ALA A 281 18.28 -5.88 -21.56
C ALA A 281 18.14 -4.72 -22.56
N ASP A 282 18.74 -4.90 -23.73
CA ASP A 282 18.81 -3.92 -24.82
C ASP A 282 18.34 -4.55 -26.15
N PRO A 283 18.25 -3.79 -27.25
CA PRO A 283 17.84 -4.34 -28.53
C PRO A 283 18.73 -5.46 -29.08
N ASP A 284 20.00 -5.58 -28.65
CA ASP A 284 20.87 -6.71 -29.04
C ASP A 284 20.59 -7.96 -28.20
N HIS A 285 20.17 -7.77 -26.94
CA HIS A 285 19.81 -8.83 -25.99
C HIS A 285 18.40 -8.64 -25.42
N PRO A 286 17.35 -8.68 -26.24
CA PRO A 286 16.00 -8.33 -25.81
C PRO A 286 15.42 -9.38 -24.86
N VAL A 287 14.70 -8.91 -23.84
CA VAL A 287 13.94 -9.79 -22.95
C VAL A 287 12.51 -9.96 -23.46
N THR A 288 12.00 -11.19 -23.39
CA THR A 288 10.62 -11.55 -23.69
C THR A 288 9.98 -12.20 -22.48
N VAL A 289 8.78 -11.76 -22.12
CA VAL A 289 8.00 -12.28 -21.00
C VAL A 289 6.72 -12.90 -21.51
N ARG A 290 6.36 -14.06 -20.99
CA ARG A 290 5.13 -14.77 -21.34
C ARG A 290 4.31 -15.06 -20.11
N PHE A 291 3.04 -14.67 -20.15
CA PHE A 291 2.03 -15.00 -19.15
C PHE A 291 1.11 -16.07 -19.74
N THR A 292 1.00 -17.22 -19.07
CA THR A 292 0.02 -18.25 -19.43
C THR A 292 -1.16 -18.17 -18.47
N ILE A 293 -2.31 -17.74 -19.00
CA ILE A 293 -3.53 -17.45 -18.24
C ILE A 293 -4.68 -18.23 -18.88
N GLY A 294 -5.31 -19.14 -18.11
CA GLY A 294 -6.47 -19.90 -18.60
C GLY A 294 -6.19 -20.72 -19.88
N GLY A 295 -4.95 -21.17 -20.08
CA GLY A 295 -4.51 -21.89 -21.28
C GLY A 295 -4.14 -21.00 -22.48
N GLN A 296 -4.34 -19.69 -22.39
CA GLN A 296 -3.87 -18.71 -23.38
C GLN A 296 -2.50 -18.16 -22.98
N THR A 297 -1.66 -17.83 -23.96
CA THR A 297 -0.33 -17.26 -23.71
C THR A 297 -0.26 -15.84 -24.25
N TYR A 298 0.03 -14.90 -23.37
CA TYR A 298 0.23 -13.48 -23.66
C TYR A 298 1.73 -13.20 -23.67
N THR A 299 2.25 -12.66 -24.77
CA THR A 299 3.69 -12.40 -24.94
C THR A 299 3.96 -10.90 -24.96
N VAL A 300 4.88 -10.45 -24.11
CA VAL A 300 5.42 -9.10 -24.12
C VAL A 300 6.88 -9.19 -24.55
N SER A 301 7.18 -8.66 -25.74
CA SER A 301 8.51 -8.66 -26.34
C SER A 301 9.14 -7.28 -26.28
N GLY A 302 10.47 -7.20 -26.42
CA GLY A 302 11.18 -5.92 -26.40
C GLY A 302 11.14 -5.27 -25.02
N VAL A 303 11.26 -6.09 -23.97
CA VAL A 303 11.40 -5.61 -22.60
C VAL A 303 12.85 -5.20 -22.41
N TYR A 304 13.06 -3.93 -22.08
CA TYR A 304 14.37 -3.32 -21.94
C TYR A 304 14.55 -2.75 -20.54
N TYR A 305 15.78 -2.74 -20.05
CA TYR A 305 16.19 -2.08 -18.81
C TYR A 305 17.72 -2.04 -18.70
N PRO A 306 18.30 -0.99 -18.11
CA PRO A 306 19.74 -0.90 -17.90
C PRO A 306 20.22 -1.94 -16.88
N SER A 307 21.53 -2.24 -16.90
CA SER A 307 22.15 -3.18 -15.97
C SER A 307 21.86 -2.80 -14.51
N GLY A 308 21.35 -3.77 -13.74
CA GLY A 308 21.01 -3.61 -12.33
C GLY A 308 19.64 -2.96 -12.07
N ASP A 309 18.93 -2.52 -13.11
CA ASP A 309 17.56 -2.03 -12.97
C ASP A 309 16.53 -3.12 -13.31
N SER A 310 15.26 -2.73 -13.35
CA SER A 310 14.14 -3.61 -13.60
C SER A 310 13.10 -2.93 -14.48
N GLN A 311 12.25 -3.74 -15.10
CA GLN A 311 11.12 -3.27 -15.88
C GLN A 311 9.83 -3.92 -15.34
N LEU A 312 8.82 -3.09 -15.08
CA LEU A 312 7.47 -3.59 -14.85
C LEU A 312 6.89 -4.06 -16.18
N VAL A 313 6.38 -5.28 -16.23
CA VAL A 313 5.83 -5.92 -17.42
C VAL A 313 4.43 -6.41 -17.11
N TRP A 314 3.48 -6.15 -18.00
CA TRP A 314 2.07 -6.43 -17.73
C TRP A 314 1.33 -6.93 -18.96
N VAL A 315 0.19 -7.57 -18.71
CA VAL A 315 -0.75 -8.03 -19.75
C VAL A 315 -2.17 -7.62 -19.40
N HIS A 316 -2.91 -7.26 -20.43
CA HIS A 316 -4.33 -6.93 -20.35
C HIS A 316 -5.16 -8.14 -20.80
N TRP A 317 -6.12 -8.57 -19.98
CA TRP A 317 -6.95 -9.74 -20.24
C TRP A 317 -8.30 -9.66 -19.52
N THR A 318 -9.24 -10.52 -19.90
CA THR A 318 -10.58 -10.57 -19.31
C THR A 318 -10.73 -11.81 -18.43
N THR A 319 -11.21 -11.61 -17.21
CA THR A 319 -11.43 -12.69 -16.25
C THR A 319 -12.60 -13.59 -16.63
N PRO A 320 -12.61 -14.87 -16.20
CA PRO A 320 -13.72 -15.78 -16.44
C PRO A 320 -15.02 -15.31 -15.77
N VAL A 321 -16.15 -15.79 -16.30
CA VAL A 321 -17.49 -15.50 -15.75
C VAL A 321 -17.85 -16.34 -14.52
N ILE A 322 -17.06 -17.36 -14.20
CA ILE A 322 -17.27 -18.27 -13.06
C ILE A 322 -16.19 -18.00 -12.00
N PRO A 323 -16.56 -17.77 -10.73
CA PRO A 323 -15.62 -17.63 -9.62
C PRO A 323 -14.71 -18.84 -9.50
N GLN A 324 -13.42 -18.61 -9.41
CA GLN A 324 -12.41 -19.66 -9.29
C GLN A 324 -11.08 -19.06 -8.82
N THR A 325 -10.17 -19.90 -8.36
CA THR A 325 -8.76 -19.50 -8.18
C THR A 325 -7.96 -19.99 -9.38
N MET A 326 -7.23 -19.09 -10.00
CA MET A 326 -6.41 -19.36 -11.18
C MET A 326 -4.94 -19.22 -10.84
N THR A 327 -4.14 -20.11 -11.40
CA THR A 327 -2.69 -19.99 -11.42
C THR A 327 -2.27 -19.44 -12.77
N ILE A 328 -1.55 -18.32 -12.75
CA ILE A 328 -0.96 -17.68 -13.92
C ILE A 328 0.53 -17.99 -13.90
N TYR A 329 1.03 -18.62 -14.97
CA TYR A 329 2.45 -18.93 -15.08
C TYR A 329 3.17 -17.81 -15.82
N VAL A 330 4.34 -17.44 -15.31
CA VAL A 330 5.18 -16.41 -15.90
C VAL A 330 6.52 -17.02 -16.27
N SER A 331 6.89 -16.88 -17.54
CA SER A 331 8.19 -17.31 -18.03
C SER A 331 8.91 -16.17 -18.73
N VAL A 332 10.22 -16.11 -18.56
CA VAL A 332 11.08 -15.08 -19.16
C VAL A 332 12.12 -15.76 -20.04
N THR A 333 12.36 -15.20 -21.21
CA THR A 333 13.43 -15.60 -22.14
C THR A 333 14.35 -14.40 -22.35
N GLY A 334 15.66 -14.61 -22.31
CA GLY A 334 16.69 -13.56 -22.37
C GLY A 334 17.53 -13.52 -21.09
N SER A 335 18.20 -12.40 -20.84
CA SER A 335 19.11 -12.19 -19.70
C SER A 335 18.40 -11.92 -18.35
N GLY A 336 17.07 -11.90 -18.34
CA GLY A 336 16.24 -11.53 -17.18
C GLY A 336 15.50 -12.68 -16.51
N SER A 337 15.02 -12.42 -15.29
CA SER A 337 14.10 -13.26 -14.53
C SER A 337 12.95 -12.42 -13.96
N ALA A 338 11.77 -13.02 -13.85
CA ALA A 338 10.61 -12.37 -13.23
C ALA A 338 10.72 -12.44 -11.69
N SER A 339 10.16 -11.44 -11.02
CA SER A 339 10.02 -11.40 -9.56
C SER A 339 9.21 -12.59 -9.02
N GLN A 340 8.32 -13.13 -9.86
CA GLN A 340 7.49 -14.28 -9.58
C GLN A 340 7.28 -15.08 -10.86
N GLY A 341 7.50 -16.40 -10.79
CA GLY A 341 7.21 -17.33 -11.89
C GLY A 341 5.76 -17.85 -11.88
N THR A 342 5.02 -17.56 -10.83
CA THR A 342 3.64 -18.00 -10.64
C THR A 342 2.88 -16.95 -9.85
N ILE A 343 1.68 -16.60 -10.33
CA ILE A 343 0.77 -15.64 -9.71
C ILE A 343 -0.55 -16.36 -9.43
N THR A 344 -1.07 -16.22 -8.23
CA THR A 344 -2.37 -16.74 -7.78
C THR A 344 -3.42 -15.64 -7.88
N ALA A 345 -4.33 -15.77 -8.84
CA ALA A 345 -5.43 -14.84 -9.03
C ALA A 345 -6.74 -15.45 -8.54
N LYS A 346 -7.36 -14.85 -7.52
CA LYS A 346 -8.68 -15.25 -7.02
C LYS A 346 -9.77 -14.43 -7.73
N ILE A 347 -10.61 -15.11 -8.49
CA ILE A 347 -11.75 -14.51 -9.19
C ILE A 347 -12.99 -14.66 -8.30
N VAL A 348 -13.56 -13.55 -7.86
CA VAL A 348 -14.71 -13.49 -6.95
C VAL A 348 -15.95 -12.94 -7.64
N ASP A 349 -17.12 -13.42 -7.22
CA ASP A 349 -18.40 -12.82 -7.59
C ASP A 349 -18.99 -12.12 -6.36
N LEU A 350 -19.43 -10.88 -6.56
CA LEU A 350 -20.04 -10.03 -5.54
C LEU A 350 -21.57 -10.06 -5.61
N SER A 351 -22.15 -10.84 -6.51
CA SER A 351 -23.60 -11.06 -6.60
C SER A 351 -24.16 -11.85 -5.40
N GLY A 352 -25.48 -11.98 -5.32
CA GLY A 352 -26.15 -12.87 -4.35
C GLY A 352 -26.29 -12.34 -2.92
N ASN A 353 -25.85 -11.11 -2.64
CA ASN A 353 -25.94 -10.47 -1.31
C ASN A 353 -26.95 -9.31 -1.26
N ASP A 354 -27.94 -9.35 -2.16
CA ASP A 354 -29.00 -8.34 -2.23
C ASP A 354 -29.73 -8.22 -0.88
N PRO A 355 -30.01 -6.99 -0.41
CA PRO A 355 -30.79 -6.77 0.79
C PRO A 355 -32.16 -7.48 0.75
N PRO A 356 -32.63 -8.03 1.88
CA PRO A 356 -34.00 -8.51 2.00
C PRO A 356 -34.99 -7.35 1.80
N ASN A 357 -36.22 -7.67 1.42
CA ASN A 357 -37.28 -6.67 1.32
C ASN A 357 -37.66 -6.17 2.71
N PRO A 358 -37.55 -4.86 3.01
CA PRO A 358 -38.16 -4.33 4.21
C PRO A 358 -39.69 -4.40 4.10
N VAL A 359 -40.34 -4.77 5.19
CA VAL A 359 -41.80 -4.85 5.31
C VAL A 359 -42.32 -3.91 6.40
N ALA A 360 -43.60 -3.56 6.34
CA ALA A 360 -44.18 -2.51 7.18
C ALA A 360 -44.21 -2.86 8.69
N ASP A 361 -44.14 -4.14 9.02
CA ASP A 361 -44.09 -4.69 10.38
C ASP A 361 -42.67 -4.92 10.91
N ASP A 362 -41.62 -4.67 10.11
CA ASP A 362 -40.24 -4.78 10.56
C ASP A 362 -39.96 -3.85 11.74
N ARG A 363 -39.15 -4.33 12.70
CA ARG A 363 -38.68 -3.54 13.84
C ARG A 363 -37.23 -3.87 14.16
N ASN A 364 -36.48 -2.85 14.56
CA ASN A 364 -35.13 -3.02 15.13
C ASN A 364 -34.89 -1.98 16.23
N ASN A 365 -35.42 -2.25 17.42
CA ASN A 365 -35.30 -1.35 18.57
C ASN A 365 -33.85 -1.25 19.10
N SER A 366 -32.98 -2.18 18.72
CA SER A 366 -31.56 -2.21 19.09
C SER A 366 -30.66 -1.47 18.09
N TYR A 367 -31.22 -0.87 17.04
CA TYR A 367 -30.41 -0.19 16.03
C TYR A 367 -29.64 0.99 16.61
N THR A 368 -28.34 1.01 16.33
CA THR A 368 -27.47 2.14 16.58
C THR A 368 -26.80 2.54 15.28
N LYS A 369 -26.70 3.86 15.03
CA LYS A 369 -26.07 4.39 13.82
C LYS A 369 -24.59 3.97 13.77
N PRO A 370 -24.16 3.19 12.76
CA PRO A 370 -22.76 2.80 12.61
C PRO A 370 -21.90 3.96 12.08
N SER A 371 -20.59 3.88 12.32
CA SER A 371 -19.61 4.67 11.56
C SER A 371 -19.55 4.18 10.11
N VAL A 372 -19.46 5.12 9.17
CA VAL A 372 -19.33 4.77 7.75
C VAL A 372 -17.97 4.09 7.52
N PRO A 373 -17.91 2.99 6.73
CA PRO A 373 -16.65 2.30 6.46
C PRO A 373 -15.68 3.17 5.66
N SER A 374 -14.39 2.86 5.78
CA SER A 374 -13.33 3.39 4.93
C SER A 374 -12.40 2.24 4.55
N LYS A 375 -12.52 1.74 3.32
CA LYS A 375 -11.65 0.70 2.78
C LYS A 375 -10.35 1.33 2.26
N ALA A 376 -9.27 0.55 2.22
CA ALA A 376 -8.00 1.00 1.63
C ALA A 376 -8.24 1.38 0.16
N GLN A 377 -8.00 2.65 -0.17
CA GLN A 377 -8.25 3.21 -1.49
C GLN A 377 -6.98 3.71 -2.14
N ASN A 378 -6.94 3.65 -3.47
CA ASN A 378 -5.90 4.27 -4.25
C ASN A 378 -6.52 5.02 -5.42
N THR A 379 -6.33 6.33 -5.50
CA THR A 379 -6.96 7.16 -6.55
C THR A 379 -5.98 7.54 -7.66
N SER A 380 -4.71 7.15 -7.57
CA SER A 380 -3.73 7.40 -8.63
C SER A 380 -2.58 6.41 -8.59
N ALA A 381 -2.04 6.08 -9.76
CA ALA A 381 -0.87 5.22 -9.87
C ALA A 381 0.07 5.74 -10.96
N SER A 382 1.36 5.47 -10.81
CA SER A 382 2.39 5.78 -11.80
C SER A 382 3.30 4.59 -12.03
N TRP A 383 3.77 4.43 -13.26
CA TRP A 383 4.71 3.40 -13.67
C TRP A 383 5.55 3.94 -14.82
N GLY A 384 6.45 3.14 -15.39
CA GLY A 384 7.20 3.57 -16.55
C GLY A 384 7.87 2.44 -17.30
N ILE A 385 8.43 2.80 -18.45
CA ILE A 385 9.18 1.89 -19.31
C ILE A 385 10.54 2.48 -19.64
N TRP A 386 11.56 1.63 -19.70
CA TRP A 386 12.86 2.01 -20.27
C TRP A 386 12.78 2.01 -21.79
N ARG A 387 13.25 3.10 -22.40
CA ARG A 387 13.42 3.23 -23.84
C ARG A 387 14.90 3.25 -24.18
N PRO A 388 15.43 2.22 -24.85
CA PRO A 388 16.82 2.21 -25.28
C PRO A 388 17.04 3.15 -26.48
N TRP A 389 18.23 3.74 -26.55
CA TRP A 389 18.73 4.45 -27.74
C TRP A 389 20.24 4.21 -27.89
N TRP A 390 20.70 4.20 -29.15
CA TRP A 390 22.10 3.91 -29.47
C TRP A 390 22.94 5.18 -29.36
N HIS A 391 23.96 5.14 -28.50
CA HIS A 391 24.99 6.16 -28.43
C HIS A 391 26.15 5.77 -29.35
N ALA A 392 26.24 6.42 -30.52
CA ALA A 392 27.30 6.15 -31.49
C ALA A 392 28.66 6.65 -30.97
N ASN A 393 29.67 5.80 -31.04
CA ASN A 393 31.05 6.13 -30.69
C ASN A 393 31.98 5.67 -31.82
N TRP A 394 32.17 6.55 -32.80
CA TRP A 394 33.00 6.25 -33.97
C TRP A 394 34.48 6.34 -33.62
N VAL A 395 35.16 5.20 -33.70
CA VAL A 395 36.61 5.05 -33.48
C VAL A 395 37.28 4.74 -34.80
N TRP A 396 38.38 5.44 -35.10
CA TRP A 396 39.18 5.16 -36.29
C TRP A 396 40.16 4.01 -36.02
N ILE A 397 40.07 2.95 -36.81
CA ILE A 397 40.99 1.81 -36.76
C ILE A 397 41.96 1.90 -37.93
N SER A 398 43.25 2.14 -37.62
CA SER A 398 44.31 2.17 -38.62
C SER A 398 44.71 0.75 -39.04
N THR A 399 44.86 0.53 -40.35
CA THR A 399 45.34 -0.73 -40.95
C THR A 399 46.72 -0.57 -41.63
N GLY A 400 47.32 0.62 -41.54
CA GLY A 400 48.57 0.97 -42.22
C GLY A 400 48.78 2.48 -42.30
N GLU A 401 49.89 2.89 -42.93
CA GLU A 401 50.17 4.30 -43.24
C GLU A 401 49.09 4.82 -44.20
N ASP A 402 48.33 5.83 -43.75
CA ASP A 402 47.20 6.43 -44.44
C ASP A 402 46.05 5.47 -44.82
N THR A 403 45.98 4.28 -44.21
CA THR A 403 44.87 3.32 -44.41
C THR A 403 44.16 3.00 -43.09
N GLY A 404 42.83 2.97 -43.13
CA GLY A 404 42.00 2.61 -41.98
C GLY A 404 40.51 2.68 -42.29
N TYR A 405 39.68 2.39 -41.29
CA TYR A 405 38.22 2.48 -41.37
C TYR A 405 37.63 2.90 -40.03
N TRP A 406 36.45 3.52 -40.06
CA TRP A 406 35.69 3.86 -38.85
C TRP A 406 34.87 2.66 -38.37
N VAL A 407 34.93 2.37 -37.08
CA VAL A 407 34.11 1.38 -36.38
C VAL A 407 33.28 2.11 -35.35
N ASP A 408 31.99 1.81 -35.29
CA ASP A 408 31.13 2.27 -34.20
C ASP A 408 31.27 1.31 -33.02
N GLU A 409 31.99 1.76 -31.98
CA GLU A 409 32.10 1.07 -30.69
C GLU A 409 31.10 1.67 -29.67
N GLY A 410 29.92 2.07 -30.16
CA GLY A 410 28.84 2.62 -29.36
C GLY A 410 28.24 1.66 -28.33
N TRP A 411 27.31 2.18 -27.54
CA TRP A 411 26.59 1.42 -26.51
C TRP A 411 25.13 1.86 -26.42
N TRP A 412 24.30 1.02 -25.78
CA TRP A 412 22.92 1.37 -25.48
C TRP A 412 22.82 2.24 -24.23
N GLU A 413 22.17 3.39 -24.36
CA GLU A 413 21.67 4.20 -23.24
C GLU A 413 20.16 4.06 -23.11
N PHE A 414 19.61 4.48 -21.96
CA PHE A 414 18.21 4.24 -21.62
C PHE A 414 17.56 5.48 -21.02
N ASP A 415 16.40 5.85 -21.57
CA ASP A 415 15.55 6.89 -21.01
C ASP A 415 14.39 6.25 -20.25
N TRP A 416 14.02 6.80 -19.09
CA TRP A 416 12.82 6.38 -18.37
C TRP A 416 11.59 7.17 -18.82
N ILE A 417 10.61 6.49 -19.43
CA ILE A 417 9.33 7.09 -19.81
C ILE A 417 8.31 6.84 -18.70
N SER A 418 7.85 7.91 -18.06
CA SER A 418 6.87 7.83 -16.97
C SER A 418 5.42 7.93 -17.48
N TYR A 419 4.58 7.08 -16.93
CA TYR A 419 3.14 7.02 -17.14
C TYR A 419 2.39 7.16 -15.83
N SER A 420 1.14 7.60 -15.92
CA SER A 420 0.28 7.78 -14.75
C SER A 420 -1.18 7.65 -15.10
N ALA A 421 -1.97 7.18 -14.13
CA ALA A 421 -3.43 7.21 -14.17
C ALA A 421 -4.01 7.76 -12.86
N SER A 422 -5.20 8.34 -12.95
CA SER A 422 -5.98 8.80 -11.80
C SER A 422 -7.46 8.48 -11.95
N LEU A 423 -8.12 8.26 -10.82
CA LEU A 423 -9.55 7.96 -10.70
C LEU A 423 -10.21 9.05 -9.85
N SER A 424 -11.19 9.73 -10.42
CA SER A 424 -12.09 10.65 -9.71
C SER A 424 -13.52 10.12 -9.79
N ALA A 425 -14.23 10.04 -8.67
CA ALA A 425 -15.56 9.48 -8.65
C ALA A 425 -16.51 10.27 -7.73
N THR A 426 -17.80 10.26 -8.07
CA THR A 426 -18.85 10.89 -7.27
C THR A 426 -20.06 9.98 -7.13
N MET A 427 -20.79 10.14 -6.03
CA MET A 427 -22.01 9.40 -5.73
C MET A 427 -23.13 10.39 -5.42
N SER A 428 -24.34 10.08 -5.90
CA SER A 428 -25.55 10.82 -5.59
C SER A 428 -26.67 9.84 -5.25
N ILE A 429 -27.28 10.02 -4.08
CA ILE A 429 -28.53 9.36 -3.69
C ILE A 429 -29.65 10.39 -3.57
N VAL A 430 -30.82 10.01 -4.05
CA VAL A 430 -32.02 10.84 -4.04
C VAL A 430 -33.24 9.99 -3.65
N PRO A 431 -34.27 10.56 -3.02
CA PRO A 431 -35.54 9.87 -2.85
C PRO A 431 -36.06 9.35 -4.20
N ASP A 432 -36.63 8.14 -4.21
CA ASP A 432 -37.21 7.59 -5.43
C ASP A 432 -38.36 8.47 -5.94
N ALA A 433 -38.47 8.65 -7.25
CA ALA A 433 -39.51 9.48 -7.85
C ALA A 433 -40.96 9.04 -7.53
N LYS A 434 -41.17 7.82 -7.01
CA LYS A 434 -42.47 7.33 -6.51
C LYS A 434 -42.67 7.54 -5.01
N ASN A 435 -41.72 8.16 -4.32
CA ASN A 435 -41.85 8.52 -2.93
C ASN A 435 -42.73 9.79 -2.79
N PRO A 436 -43.96 9.69 -2.24
CA PRO A 436 -44.86 10.85 -2.13
C PRO A 436 -44.42 11.85 -1.06
N THR A 437 -43.44 11.50 -0.23
CA THR A 437 -42.94 12.30 0.89
C THR A 437 -41.65 13.05 0.54
N ALA A 438 -41.14 12.84 -0.68
CA ALA A 438 -39.89 13.42 -1.13
C ALA A 438 -39.99 14.95 -1.21
N SER A 439 -39.06 15.63 -0.55
CA SER A 439 -38.83 17.07 -0.67
C SER A 439 -37.34 17.33 -0.73
N GLY A 440 -36.82 17.56 -1.94
CA GLY A 440 -35.38 17.62 -2.20
C GLY A 440 -34.70 16.30 -1.80
N LYS A 441 -33.74 16.36 -0.87
CA LYS A 441 -33.07 15.19 -0.28
C LYS A 441 -33.73 14.69 1.02
N SER A 442 -34.94 15.14 1.35
CA SER A 442 -35.67 14.69 2.53
C SER A 442 -36.79 13.72 2.16
N MET A 443 -37.05 12.73 3.01
CA MET A 443 -38.13 11.75 2.85
C MET A 443 -38.49 11.09 4.18
N LYS A 444 -39.62 10.38 4.24
CA LYS A 444 -39.93 9.45 5.33
C LYS A 444 -39.24 8.10 5.12
N SER A 445 -38.94 7.38 6.20
CA SER A 445 -38.45 5.99 6.14
C SER A 445 -39.53 5.02 5.67
N GLY A 446 -39.14 3.87 5.12
CA GLY A 446 -40.06 2.91 4.49
C GLY A 446 -40.26 3.14 2.98
N TYR A 447 -39.70 4.22 2.44
CA TYR A 447 -39.71 4.50 0.99
C TYR A 447 -38.35 4.25 0.34
N GLY A 448 -38.36 4.22 -0.99
CA GLY A 448 -37.19 3.94 -1.81
C GLY A 448 -36.26 5.14 -2.03
N ILE A 449 -34.98 4.85 -2.25
CA ILE A 449 -33.97 5.77 -2.78
C ILE A 449 -33.44 5.26 -4.12
N ASN A 450 -33.07 6.16 -5.03
CA ASN A 450 -32.27 5.85 -6.20
C ASN A 450 -30.83 6.30 -5.98
N GLN A 451 -29.89 5.66 -6.69
CA GLN A 451 -28.48 6.01 -6.64
C GLN A 451 -27.89 6.08 -8.04
N THR A 452 -27.00 7.05 -8.23
CA THR A 452 -26.07 7.14 -9.35
C THR A 452 -24.65 7.33 -8.83
N THR A 453 -23.71 6.60 -9.41
CA THR A 453 -22.28 6.75 -9.16
C THR A 453 -21.57 6.97 -10.50
N THR A 454 -20.70 7.98 -10.58
CA THR A 454 -19.92 8.29 -11.77
C THR A 454 -18.44 8.15 -11.48
N ALA A 455 -17.68 7.66 -12.45
CA ALA A 455 -16.24 7.46 -12.36
C ALA A 455 -15.57 8.05 -13.60
N ASN A 456 -14.50 8.81 -13.38
CA ASN A 456 -13.70 9.46 -14.41
C ASN A 456 -12.25 9.00 -14.27
N VAL A 457 -11.74 8.31 -15.28
CA VAL A 457 -10.36 7.83 -15.35
C VAL A 457 -9.58 8.71 -16.32
N SER A 458 -8.43 9.23 -15.86
CA SER A 458 -7.50 10.01 -16.69
C SER A 458 -6.16 9.30 -16.72
N THR A 459 -5.59 9.12 -17.91
CA THR A 459 -4.29 8.45 -18.10
C THR A 459 -3.57 9.01 -19.32
N ASN A 460 -2.24 8.95 -19.32
CA ASN A 460 -1.41 9.23 -20.48
C ASN A 460 -0.98 7.94 -21.24
N GLN A 461 -1.47 6.77 -20.83
CA GLN A 461 -1.25 5.48 -21.50
C GLN A 461 -2.51 4.59 -21.43
N SER A 462 -3.45 4.80 -22.36
CA SER A 462 -4.74 4.10 -22.34
C SER A 462 -4.66 2.58 -22.51
N SER A 463 -3.67 2.07 -23.24
CA SER A 463 -3.47 0.62 -23.42
C SER A 463 -3.08 -0.13 -22.14
N ALA A 464 -2.72 0.59 -21.09
CA ALA A 464 -2.29 0.04 -19.80
C ALA A 464 -3.26 0.41 -18.68
N VAL A 465 -4.49 0.82 -18.97
CA VAL A 465 -5.47 1.21 -17.94
C VAL A 465 -6.86 0.76 -18.33
N THR A 466 -7.56 0.08 -17.41
CA THR A 466 -8.99 -0.24 -17.57
C THR A 466 -9.87 0.90 -17.04
N ASP A 467 -11.13 0.95 -17.44
CA ASP A 467 -12.12 1.76 -16.74
C ASP A 467 -12.42 1.20 -15.34
N ALA A 468 -13.17 1.96 -14.53
CA ALA A 468 -13.78 1.38 -13.33
C ALA A 468 -14.98 0.53 -13.75
N GLN A 469 -15.06 -0.71 -13.24
CA GLN A 469 -16.02 -1.71 -13.74
C GLN A 469 -16.98 -2.22 -12.67
N THR A 470 -16.67 -2.00 -11.39
CA THR A 470 -17.47 -2.54 -10.30
C THR A 470 -17.74 -1.49 -9.24
N ALA A 471 -18.99 -1.36 -8.83
CA ALA A 471 -19.39 -0.52 -7.70
C ALA A 471 -20.36 -1.28 -6.79
N VAL A 472 -20.09 -1.30 -5.49
CA VAL A 472 -20.90 -2.03 -4.50
C VAL A 472 -21.35 -1.10 -3.40
N THR A 473 -22.66 -1.07 -3.13
CA THR A 473 -23.26 -0.17 -2.14
C THR A 473 -23.75 -0.92 -0.92
N TYR A 474 -23.29 -0.50 0.25
CA TYR A 474 -23.67 -0.98 1.56
C TYR A 474 -24.55 0.05 2.28
N PHE A 475 -25.38 -0.43 3.20
CA PHE A 475 -26.41 0.37 3.84
C PHE A 475 -26.32 0.34 5.38
N PRO A 476 -26.72 1.44 6.06
CA PRO A 476 -26.54 1.60 7.50
C PRO A 476 -27.38 0.61 8.32
N GLU A 477 -28.58 0.24 7.85
CA GLU A 477 -29.46 -0.71 8.52
C GLU A 477 -28.84 -2.11 8.69
N PHE A 478 -27.85 -2.45 7.86
CA PHE A 478 -27.10 -3.71 7.93
C PHE A 478 -25.68 -3.52 8.50
N GLN A 479 -25.43 -2.41 9.20
CA GLN A 479 -24.13 -2.06 9.76
C GLN A 479 -23.00 -2.03 8.71
N TYR A 480 -23.36 -1.83 7.43
CA TYR A 480 -22.46 -1.94 6.28
C TYR A 480 -21.71 -3.28 6.12
N LYS A 481 -22.30 -4.40 6.57
CA LYS A 481 -21.65 -5.72 6.56
C LYS A 481 -22.38 -6.75 5.70
N THR A 482 -23.59 -7.12 6.11
CA THR A 482 -24.21 -8.39 5.72
C THR A 482 -24.84 -8.38 4.32
N TYR A 483 -25.34 -7.23 3.88
CA TYR A 483 -26.03 -7.08 2.61
C TYR A 483 -25.53 -5.85 1.86
N TRP A 484 -25.53 -5.95 0.53
CA TRP A 484 -25.16 -4.87 -0.37
C TRP A 484 -25.87 -4.98 -1.70
N ARG A 485 -25.99 -3.84 -2.41
CA ARG A 485 -26.41 -3.83 -3.80
C ARG A 485 -25.17 -3.69 -4.69
N LEU A 486 -24.92 -4.71 -5.51
CA LEU A 486 -24.02 -4.57 -6.66
C LEU A 486 -24.70 -3.64 -7.69
N LEU A 487 -24.02 -2.56 -8.06
CA LEU A 487 -24.54 -1.63 -9.04
C LEU A 487 -24.36 -2.19 -10.45
N GLU A 488 -25.29 -1.85 -11.33
CA GLU A 488 -25.18 -2.13 -12.76
C GLU A 488 -24.41 -0.99 -13.43
N GLN A 489 -23.38 -1.34 -14.20
CA GLN A 489 -22.66 -0.40 -15.04
C GLN A 489 -23.56 -0.03 -16.24
N THR A 490 -24.20 1.12 -16.18
CA THR A 490 -25.13 1.60 -17.23
C THR A 490 -24.42 2.36 -18.33
N GLN A 491 -23.18 2.77 -18.08
CA GLN A 491 -22.26 3.34 -19.08
C GLN A 491 -20.85 2.87 -18.73
N SER A 492 -20.15 2.28 -19.70
CA SER A 492 -18.76 1.82 -19.55
C SER A 492 -17.75 2.82 -20.13
N GLY A 493 -16.46 2.51 -19.98
CA GLY A 493 -15.35 3.33 -20.43
C GLY A 493 -14.87 4.32 -19.37
N TYR A 494 -13.89 5.14 -19.70
CA TYR A 494 -13.24 6.04 -18.72
C TYR A 494 -14.17 7.08 -18.08
N ASN A 495 -15.39 7.25 -18.60
CA ASN A 495 -16.46 8.01 -17.95
C ASN A 495 -17.61 7.05 -17.62
N ALA A 496 -17.37 6.13 -16.68
CA ALA A 496 -18.33 5.09 -16.33
C ALA A 496 -19.45 5.63 -15.43
N LYS A 497 -20.65 5.07 -15.58
CA LYS A 497 -21.82 5.35 -14.76
C LYS A 497 -22.41 4.07 -14.22
N PHE A 498 -22.76 4.09 -12.95
CA PHE A 498 -23.35 2.98 -12.21
C PHE A 498 -24.65 3.40 -11.56
N GLU A 499 -25.64 2.51 -11.59
CA GLU A 499 -26.94 2.71 -10.94
C GLU A 499 -27.36 1.43 -10.23
N PHE A 500 -28.32 1.49 -9.31
CA PHE A 500 -28.87 0.26 -8.74
C PHE A 500 -29.39 -0.66 -9.84
N ALA A 501 -29.10 -1.95 -9.77
CA ALA A 501 -29.83 -2.95 -10.55
C ALA A 501 -31.32 -2.90 -10.20
N SER A 502 -32.18 -3.31 -11.13
CA SER A 502 -33.64 -3.35 -10.94
C SER A 502 -33.99 -4.16 -9.68
N ASN A 503 -34.83 -3.59 -8.82
CA ASN A 503 -35.22 -4.23 -7.56
C ASN A 503 -36.39 -5.19 -7.78
N LYS A 504 -36.17 -6.48 -7.49
CA LYS A 504 -37.19 -7.54 -7.59
C LYS A 504 -38.42 -7.32 -6.71
N TYR A 505 -38.28 -6.54 -5.63
CA TYR A 505 -39.38 -6.22 -4.71
C TYR A 505 -40.14 -4.95 -5.10
N SER A 506 -39.65 -4.17 -6.06
CA SER A 506 -40.38 -3.02 -6.57
C SER A 506 -41.50 -3.49 -7.50
N THR A 507 -42.75 -3.15 -7.20
CA THR A 507 -43.93 -3.37 -8.07
C THR A 507 -43.71 -2.86 -9.51
N TYR A 508 -42.97 -1.76 -9.65
CA TYR A 508 -42.67 -1.12 -10.94
C TYR A 508 -41.28 -1.48 -11.51
N LYS A 509 -40.61 -2.53 -10.99
CA LYS A 509 -39.24 -2.93 -11.35
C LYS A 509 -38.21 -1.78 -11.38
N ARG A 510 -38.32 -0.83 -10.45
CA ARG A 510 -37.47 0.36 -10.39
C ARG A 510 -36.08 0.02 -9.84
N ARG A 511 -35.09 0.82 -10.23
CA ARG A 511 -33.71 0.82 -9.72
C ARG A 511 -33.65 1.46 -8.32
N THR A 512 -34.35 0.89 -7.35
CA THR A 512 -34.57 1.50 -6.03
C THR A 512 -34.10 0.60 -4.89
N HIS A 513 -33.62 1.19 -3.80
CA HIS A 513 -33.39 0.52 -2.53
C HIS A 513 -34.39 1.04 -1.50
N PHE A 514 -35.17 0.15 -0.88
CA PHE A 514 -36.14 0.55 0.14
C PHE A 514 -35.45 0.68 1.50
N THR A 515 -35.65 1.83 2.16
CA THR A 515 -35.22 2.03 3.55
C THR A 515 -36.16 1.28 4.50
N PRO A 516 -35.68 0.74 5.63
CA PRO A 516 -36.57 0.10 6.58
C PRO A 516 -37.47 1.13 7.27
N ILE A 517 -38.73 0.77 7.53
CA ILE A 517 -39.72 1.67 8.14
C ILE A 517 -39.35 2.12 9.57
N TRP A 518 -38.61 1.29 10.29
CA TRP A 518 -38.14 1.58 11.64
C TRP A 518 -36.89 2.47 11.67
N PHE A 519 -36.30 2.81 10.50
CA PHE A 519 -35.10 3.65 10.47
C PHE A 519 -35.37 5.00 11.14
N PRO A 520 -34.52 5.44 12.09
CA PRO A 520 -34.77 6.65 12.85
C PRO A 520 -34.60 7.92 12.01
N ASP A 521 -35.20 9.00 12.47
CA ASP A 521 -35.00 10.33 11.90
C ASP A 521 -33.52 10.73 11.92
N GLY A 522 -33.09 11.43 10.87
CA GLY A 522 -31.73 11.88 10.69
C GLY A 522 -31.14 11.47 9.35
N SER A 523 -29.81 11.44 9.27
CA SER A 523 -29.11 11.15 8.02
C SER A 523 -29.03 9.64 7.76
N TYR A 524 -29.63 9.21 6.63
CA TYR A 524 -29.45 7.90 6.03
C TYR A 524 -28.31 7.97 5.01
N THR A 525 -27.16 7.42 5.36
CA THR A 525 -25.93 7.50 4.55
C THR A 525 -25.64 6.17 3.89
N ALA A 526 -25.70 6.09 2.56
CA ALA A 526 -25.23 4.92 1.83
C ALA A 526 -23.72 5.03 1.56
N TYR A 527 -23.03 3.89 1.54
CA TYR A 527 -21.58 3.81 1.29
C TYR A 527 -21.31 2.95 0.07
N THR A 528 -20.60 3.48 -0.91
CA THR A 528 -20.23 2.76 -2.13
C THR A 528 -18.73 2.57 -2.22
N TRP A 529 -18.33 1.34 -2.53
CA TRP A 529 -16.96 0.96 -2.85
C TRP A 529 -16.83 0.78 -4.36
N LEU A 530 -16.13 1.70 -5.03
CA LEU A 530 -15.85 1.67 -6.46
C LEU A 530 -14.46 1.06 -6.70
N ILE A 531 -14.37 0.04 -7.56
CA ILE A 531 -13.16 -0.76 -7.81
C ILE A 531 -13.05 -1.21 -9.27
N ASP A 532 -12.02 -2.02 -9.54
CA ASP A 532 -11.71 -2.64 -10.81
C ASP A 532 -11.28 -1.67 -11.93
N CYS A 533 -10.65 -0.56 -11.54
CA CYS A 533 -9.83 0.25 -12.45
C CYS A 533 -8.37 -0.19 -12.31
N TRP A 534 -7.88 -1.04 -13.22
CA TRP A 534 -6.58 -1.69 -13.13
C TRP A 534 -5.49 -0.94 -13.89
N THR A 535 -4.30 -0.86 -13.29
CA THR A 535 -3.07 -0.34 -13.88
C THR A 535 -1.93 -1.35 -13.65
N PRO A 536 -0.77 -1.23 -14.31
CA PRO A 536 0.38 -2.09 -14.06
C PRO A 536 0.85 -2.02 -12.60
N ALA A 537 0.64 -0.87 -11.95
CA ALA A 537 1.03 -0.62 -10.55
C ALA A 537 -0.09 -0.92 -9.54
N GLY A 538 -1.18 -1.57 -9.96
CA GLY A 538 -2.27 -2.01 -9.10
C GLY A 538 -3.63 -1.36 -9.40
N MET A 539 -4.62 -1.70 -8.58
CA MET A 539 -6.00 -1.26 -8.73
C MET A 539 -6.24 0.13 -8.12
N LEU A 540 -6.85 1.01 -8.91
CA LEU A 540 -7.47 2.23 -8.42
C LEU A 540 -8.88 1.96 -7.89
N SER A 541 -9.22 2.60 -6.79
CA SER A 541 -10.46 2.43 -6.04
C SER A 541 -10.84 3.70 -5.29
N ALA A 542 -12.12 3.85 -4.96
CA ALA A 542 -12.64 5.01 -4.24
C ALA A 542 -13.74 4.64 -3.24
N ASN A 543 -13.67 5.26 -2.05
CA ASN A 543 -14.75 5.27 -1.07
C ASN A 543 -15.70 6.43 -1.37
N LEU A 544 -16.99 6.16 -1.52
CA LEU A 544 -18.00 7.17 -1.82
C LEU A 544 -19.14 7.10 -0.82
N THR A 545 -19.71 8.26 -0.48
CA THR A 545 -20.86 8.35 0.42
C THR A 545 -21.77 9.48 -0.01
N ASP A 546 -23.07 9.28 0.13
CA ASP A 546 -24.05 10.35 0.05
C ASP A 546 -25.23 10.04 0.97
N SER A 547 -26.05 11.04 1.30
CA SER A 547 -27.13 10.93 2.28
C SER A 547 -28.45 11.54 1.83
N VAL A 548 -29.55 10.96 2.32
CA VAL A 548 -30.87 11.58 2.40
C VAL A 548 -31.24 11.83 3.87
N ALA A 549 -32.11 12.81 4.12
CA ALA A 549 -32.64 13.10 5.44
C ALA A 549 -33.97 12.35 5.65
N ILE A 550 -34.02 11.52 6.69
CA ILE A 550 -35.22 10.82 7.15
C ILE A 550 -35.93 11.69 8.18
N GLN A 551 -37.23 11.94 7.98
CA GLN A 551 -38.10 12.68 8.90
C GLN A 551 -39.48 12.04 8.96
N GLY A 552 -39.76 11.26 10.00
CA GLY A 552 -40.94 10.43 10.10
C GLY A 552 -40.83 9.13 9.29
N ASN A 553 -41.91 8.35 9.30
CA ASN A 553 -41.97 7.03 8.67
C ASN A 553 -43.27 6.84 7.89
N LEU A 554 -43.31 5.84 7.02
CA LEU A 554 -44.45 5.51 6.17
C LEU A 554 -45.78 5.31 6.94
N TRP A 555 -45.76 4.86 8.20
CA TRP A 555 -46.98 4.75 9.00
C TRP A 555 -47.65 6.09 9.28
N SER A 556 -46.86 7.17 9.36
CA SER A 556 -47.41 8.52 9.53
C SER A 556 -48.17 9.05 8.31
N ASP A 557 -48.06 8.38 7.14
CA ASP A 557 -48.84 8.71 5.95
C ASP A 557 -50.16 7.94 5.88
N TRP A 558 -50.32 6.88 6.68
CA TRP A 558 -51.56 6.12 6.74
C TRP A 558 -52.61 6.88 7.55
N HIS A 559 -53.43 7.66 6.85
CA HIS A 559 -54.62 8.25 7.42
C HIS A 559 -55.76 7.21 7.47
N ILE A 560 -56.17 6.78 8.67
CA ILE A 560 -57.43 6.07 8.88
C ILE A 560 -58.53 7.14 9.02
N ALA A 561 -59.20 7.48 7.91
CA ALA A 561 -60.46 8.21 7.96
C ALA A 561 -61.59 7.22 8.31
N PRO A 562 -62.50 7.55 9.25
CA PRO A 562 -63.77 6.83 9.35
C PRO A 562 -64.50 6.92 8.01
N VAL A 563 -64.98 5.79 7.49
CA VAL A 563 -65.94 5.80 6.38
C VAL A 563 -67.14 6.62 6.86
N LYS A 564 -67.51 7.69 6.13
CA LYS A 564 -68.74 8.42 6.43
C LYS A 564 -69.90 7.39 6.37
N PRO A 565 -70.66 7.21 7.46
CA PRO A 565 -71.70 6.20 7.54
C PRO A 565 -72.80 6.37 6.50
#